data_AF-A0A7J6WH94-F1
#
_entry.id   AF-A0A7J6WH94-F1
#
_cell.length_a   1.000
_cell.length_b   1.000
_cell.length_c   1.000
_cell.angle_alpha   90.00
_cell.angle_beta   90.00
_cell.angle_gamma   90.00
#
_symmetry.space_group_name_H-M   'P 1'
#
loop_
_entity.id
_entity.type
_entity.pdbx_description
1 polymer ?
#
loop_
_entity_poly.entity_id
_entity_poly.type
_entity_poly.pdbx_seq_one_letter_code
_entity_poly.pdbx_strand_id
1 'polypeptide(L)'
;MTESKILKYVYKYACACNVPDCMGEEEFENKLINIWFSQLNGSSLFHHAYIGDIRSGNRCSGLHSWISLYEKFRSKELLIDNVVFHHGLSTDDSRLITVKFQFIDNNKQPLAAHKDSTFLLGFSLEMEFSMFTLGALVGERKTAFKFNFKQHSILVQRHVSEVRNISSLYFAPAPPSPRRRSAHRTAN
;
A
#
# COMPACT_ATOMS: atom_id res chain seq x y z
N MET A 1 -9.84 6.26 -16.87
CA MET A 1 -9.57 6.07 -15.41
C MET A 1 -9.56 7.38 -14.62
N THR A 2 -9.45 8.53 -15.29
CA THR A 2 -9.27 9.87 -14.68
C THR A 2 -10.55 10.59 -14.24
N GLU A 3 -11.74 10.00 -14.36
CA GLU A 3 -13.00 10.66 -13.95
C GLU A 3 -13.05 10.95 -12.43
N SER A 4 -12.34 10.11 -11.66
CA SER A 4 -12.05 10.24 -10.25
C SER A 4 -11.48 11.63 -9.89
N LYS A 5 -12.12 12.32 -8.93
CA LYS A 5 -11.62 13.61 -8.42
C LYS A 5 -10.24 13.45 -7.78
N ILE A 6 -9.97 12.33 -7.10
CA ILE A 6 -8.69 12.08 -6.42
C ILE A 6 -7.58 11.84 -7.43
N LEU A 7 -7.82 11.04 -8.47
CA LEU A 7 -6.85 10.79 -9.54
C LEU A 7 -6.53 12.05 -10.34
N LYS A 8 -7.48 12.99 -10.49
CA LYS A 8 -7.19 14.31 -11.06
C LYS A 8 -6.18 15.10 -10.23
N TYR A 9 -6.18 14.95 -8.89
CA TYR A 9 -5.13 15.55 -8.05
C TYR A 9 -3.79 14.84 -8.23
N VAL A 10 -3.78 13.51 -8.36
CA VAL A 10 -2.56 12.74 -8.67
C VAL A 10 -1.95 13.20 -9.99
N TYR A 11 -2.77 13.32 -11.05
CA TYR A 11 -2.36 13.83 -12.35
C TYR A 11 -1.73 15.22 -12.23
N LYS A 12 -2.46 16.19 -11.65
CA LYS A 12 -1.96 17.56 -11.45
C LYS A 12 -0.64 17.60 -10.68
N TYR A 13 -0.50 16.76 -9.65
CA TYR A 13 0.72 16.64 -8.87
C TYR A 13 1.88 16.05 -9.69
N ALA A 14 1.59 15.03 -10.51
CA ALA A 14 2.57 14.43 -11.42
C ALA A 14 3.07 15.44 -12.47
N CYS A 15 2.17 16.24 -13.06
CA CYS A 15 2.54 17.35 -13.94
C CYS A 15 3.44 18.36 -13.22
N ALA A 16 3.06 18.79 -12.01
CA ALA A 16 3.84 19.75 -11.23
C ALA A 16 5.24 19.23 -10.84
N CYS A 17 5.39 17.90 -10.73
CA CYS A 17 6.67 17.24 -10.49
C CYS A 17 7.47 16.95 -11.77
N ASN A 18 6.97 17.35 -12.95
CA ASN A 18 7.54 17.01 -14.26
C ASN A 18 7.79 15.51 -14.44
N VAL A 19 6.86 14.66 -13.99
CA VAL A 19 6.95 13.21 -14.21
C VAL A 19 6.86 12.95 -15.72
N PRO A 20 7.78 12.17 -16.31
CA PRO A 20 7.73 11.83 -17.73
C PRO A 20 6.42 11.15 -18.12
N ASP A 21 5.93 11.40 -19.33
CA ASP A 21 4.68 10.84 -19.88
C ASP A 21 3.44 11.13 -19.00
N CYS A 22 3.41 12.33 -18.40
CA CYS A 22 2.27 12.82 -17.61
C CYS A 22 1.88 14.24 -18.02
N MET A 23 2.20 14.68 -19.25
CA MET A 23 1.93 16.06 -19.70
C MET A 23 0.53 16.19 -20.33
N GLY A 24 -0.06 15.08 -20.77
CA GLY A 24 -1.47 14.97 -21.16
C GLY A 24 -2.23 13.94 -20.33
N GLU A 25 -3.57 14.07 -20.28
CA GLU A 25 -4.43 13.12 -19.58
C GLU A 25 -4.34 11.72 -20.19
N GLU A 26 -4.29 11.61 -21.53
CA GLU A 26 -4.15 10.33 -22.23
C GLU A 26 -2.79 9.67 -21.94
N GLU A 27 -1.69 10.44 -21.97
CA GLU A 27 -0.36 9.95 -21.62
C GLU A 27 -0.33 9.43 -20.18
N PHE A 28 -0.92 10.19 -19.26
CA PHE A 28 -1.04 9.81 -17.86
C PHE A 28 -1.85 8.53 -17.69
N GLU A 29 -2.99 8.39 -18.38
CA GLU A 29 -3.79 7.16 -18.35
C GLU A 29 -3.00 5.95 -18.86
N ASN A 30 -2.30 6.10 -19.99
CA ASN A 30 -1.44 5.05 -20.53
C ASN A 30 -0.31 4.71 -19.56
N LYS A 31 0.28 5.70 -18.89
CA LYS A 31 1.28 5.49 -17.83
C LYS A 31 0.70 4.68 -16.67
N LEU A 32 -0.50 5.02 -16.20
CA LEU A 32 -1.17 4.27 -15.14
C LEU A 32 -1.46 2.84 -15.55
N ILE A 33 -1.95 2.63 -16.77
CA ILE A 33 -2.21 1.30 -17.32
C ILE A 33 -0.92 0.47 -17.28
N ASN A 34 0.18 1.06 -17.77
CA ASN A 34 1.47 0.39 -17.82
C ASN A 34 2.02 0.07 -16.43
N ILE A 35 1.94 0.99 -15.46
CA ILE A 35 2.42 0.76 -14.09
C ILE A 35 1.63 -0.35 -13.40
N TRP A 36 0.29 -0.29 -13.51
CA TRP A 36 -0.58 -1.12 -12.68
C TRP A 36 -0.89 -2.48 -13.28
N PHE A 37 -0.98 -2.57 -14.62
CA PHE A 37 -1.50 -3.75 -15.30
C PHE A 37 -0.48 -4.46 -16.18
N SER A 38 0.70 -3.88 -16.44
CA SER A 38 1.77 -4.64 -17.12
C SER A 38 2.20 -5.84 -16.28
N GLN A 39 2.43 -6.96 -16.95
CA GLN A 39 2.87 -8.19 -16.29
C GLN A 39 4.39 -8.16 -16.08
N LEU A 40 4.81 -8.40 -14.84
CA LEU A 40 6.19 -8.63 -14.43
C LEU A 40 6.27 -9.94 -13.66
N ASN A 41 7.06 -10.89 -14.18
CA ASN A 41 7.23 -12.22 -13.59
C ASN A 41 5.89 -12.94 -13.33
N GLY A 42 4.96 -12.87 -14.29
CA GLY A 42 3.66 -13.55 -14.25
C GLY A 42 2.59 -12.88 -13.38
N SER A 43 2.76 -11.63 -12.97
CA SER A 43 1.78 -10.90 -12.17
C SER A 43 1.89 -9.39 -12.42
N SER A 44 0.81 -8.63 -12.20
CA SER A 44 0.83 -7.18 -12.27
C SER A 44 0.91 -6.56 -10.87
N LEU A 45 1.29 -5.27 -10.79
CA LEU A 45 1.31 -4.55 -9.53
C LEU A 45 -0.10 -4.46 -8.91
N PHE A 46 -1.12 -4.31 -9.75
CA PHE A 46 -2.52 -4.36 -9.33
C PHE A 46 -2.86 -5.71 -8.70
N HIS A 47 -2.51 -6.81 -9.37
CA HIS A 47 -2.77 -8.15 -8.84
C HIS A 47 -2.04 -8.39 -7.52
N HIS A 48 -0.80 -7.92 -7.39
CA HIS A 48 -0.03 -8.05 -6.16
C HIS A 48 -0.61 -7.23 -4.98
N ALA A 49 -1.00 -5.97 -5.21
CA ALA A 49 -1.47 -5.08 -4.15
C ALA A 49 -2.94 -5.31 -3.79
N TYR A 50 -3.81 -5.52 -4.80
CA TYR A 50 -5.26 -5.53 -4.62
C TYR A 50 -5.88 -6.92 -4.68
N ILE A 51 -5.39 -7.84 -5.50
CA ILE A 51 -6.02 -9.16 -5.60
C ILE A 51 -5.47 -10.08 -4.52
N GLY A 52 -4.15 -10.26 -4.53
CA GLY A 52 -3.45 -11.21 -3.66
C GLY A 52 -3.87 -12.65 -3.92
N ASP A 53 -2.90 -13.49 -4.24
CA ASP A 53 -3.16 -14.88 -4.62
C ASP A 53 -2.02 -15.83 -4.25
N ILE A 54 -2.33 -17.11 -4.19
CA ILE A 54 -1.40 -18.22 -4.06
C ILE A 54 -0.79 -18.50 -5.43
N ARG A 55 0.51 -18.23 -5.57
CA ARG A 55 1.29 -18.58 -6.76
C ARG A 55 1.80 -20.02 -6.68
N SER A 56 2.25 -20.54 -7.82
CA SER A 56 2.82 -21.88 -7.95
C SER A 56 3.86 -22.18 -6.85
N GLY A 57 3.70 -23.36 -6.23
CA GLY A 57 4.50 -23.81 -5.10
C GLY A 57 4.08 -23.23 -3.75
N ASN A 58 2.78 -22.95 -3.56
CA ASN A 58 2.20 -22.43 -2.31
C ASN A 58 2.84 -21.11 -1.84
N ARG A 59 3.35 -20.30 -2.79
CA ARG A 59 3.93 -19.00 -2.50
C ARG A 59 2.84 -17.95 -2.58
N CYS A 60 2.45 -17.37 -1.46
CA CYS A 60 1.47 -16.28 -1.48
C CYS A 60 2.12 -14.98 -1.96
N SER A 61 1.43 -14.27 -2.84
CA SER A 61 1.76 -12.90 -3.23
C SER A 61 1.37 -11.89 -2.12
N GLY A 62 1.47 -10.59 -2.41
CA GLY A 62 1.02 -9.55 -1.48
C GLY A 62 -0.50 -9.56 -1.30
N LEU A 63 -1.00 -8.69 -0.41
CA LEU A 63 -2.41 -8.37 -0.25
C LEU A 63 -2.49 -7.14 0.67
N HIS A 64 -2.75 -5.98 0.09
CA HIS A 64 -2.62 -4.69 0.78
C HIS A 64 -3.86 -3.80 0.65
N SER A 65 -4.96 -4.36 0.12
CA SER A 65 -6.30 -3.76 0.07
C SER A 65 -7.18 -4.33 1.18
N TRP A 66 -7.77 -3.46 2.00
CA TRP A 66 -8.61 -3.91 3.12
C TRP A 66 -9.92 -4.54 2.63
N ILE A 67 -10.45 -4.09 1.49
CA ILE A 67 -11.64 -4.67 0.87
C ILE A 67 -11.36 -6.11 0.45
N SER A 68 -10.22 -6.34 -0.19
CA SER A 68 -9.83 -7.67 -0.66
C SER A 68 -9.52 -8.62 0.49
N LEU A 69 -8.91 -8.10 1.57
CA LEU A 69 -8.77 -8.85 2.82
C LEU A 69 -10.13 -9.26 3.38
N TYR A 70 -11.09 -8.34 3.45
CA TYR A 70 -12.44 -8.61 3.95
C TYR A 70 -13.17 -9.66 3.11
N GLU A 71 -13.17 -9.53 1.78
CA GLU A 71 -13.83 -10.49 0.89
C GLU A 71 -13.21 -11.89 1.00
N LYS A 72 -11.88 -12.00 1.04
CA LYS A 72 -11.19 -13.29 1.19
C LYS A 72 -11.41 -13.92 2.55
N PHE A 73 -11.44 -13.12 3.62
CA PHE A 73 -11.79 -13.60 4.95
C PHE A 73 -13.24 -14.12 4.97
N ARG A 74 -14.18 -13.36 4.39
CA ARG A 74 -15.60 -13.73 4.31
C ARG A 74 -15.82 -15.02 3.51
N SER A 75 -15.09 -15.19 2.42
CA SER A 75 -15.13 -16.37 1.54
C SER A 75 -14.33 -17.56 2.07
N LYS A 76 -13.70 -17.43 3.26
CA LYS A 76 -12.85 -18.48 3.86
C LYS A 76 -11.67 -18.88 2.98
N GLU A 77 -11.12 -17.93 2.22
CA GLU A 77 -9.88 -18.08 1.44
C GLU A 77 -8.63 -17.75 2.28
N LEU A 78 -8.80 -17.16 3.45
CA LEU A 78 -7.73 -16.90 4.41
C LEU A 78 -8.23 -16.95 5.86
N LEU A 79 -7.29 -17.12 6.79
CA LEU A 79 -7.50 -17.04 8.24
C LEU A 79 -6.72 -15.85 8.80
N ILE A 80 -7.31 -15.13 9.75
CA ILE A 80 -6.66 -14.05 10.48
C ILE A 80 -6.09 -14.61 11.79
N ASP A 81 -4.79 -14.44 11.98
CA ASP A 81 -4.09 -14.90 13.19
C ASP A 81 -4.05 -13.80 14.26
N ASN A 82 -3.79 -12.56 13.84
CA ASN A 82 -3.62 -11.43 14.74
C ASN A 82 -3.92 -10.10 14.05
N VAL A 83 -4.35 -9.09 14.81
CA VAL A 83 -4.57 -7.72 14.36
C VAL A 83 -3.91 -6.75 15.33
N VAL A 84 -3.05 -5.88 14.80
CA VAL A 84 -2.37 -4.81 15.55
C VAL A 84 -2.92 -3.47 15.07
N PHE A 85 -3.48 -2.70 15.99
CA PHE A 85 -3.97 -1.34 15.73
C PHE A 85 -2.84 -0.33 15.95
N HIS A 86 -2.65 0.61 15.02
CA HIS A 86 -1.52 1.53 15.05
C HIS A 86 -1.92 2.96 15.43
N HIS A 87 -2.40 3.25 16.64
CA HIS A 87 -2.54 4.64 17.13
C HIS A 87 -2.39 4.84 18.64
N GLY A 88 -2.08 6.08 19.01
CA GLY A 88 -2.08 6.58 20.39
C GLY A 88 -3.49 6.91 20.88
N LEU A 89 -3.76 6.45 22.11
CA LEU A 89 -4.88 6.68 23.02
C LEU A 89 -6.20 5.90 22.81
N SER A 90 -6.61 5.46 21.60
CA SER A 90 -7.78 4.56 21.47
C SER A 90 -7.71 3.62 20.25
N THR A 91 -8.22 2.40 20.41
CA THR A 91 -8.34 1.39 19.34
C THR A 91 -9.41 1.73 18.31
N ASP A 92 -10.45 2.46 18.71
CA ASP A 92 -11.66 2.66 17.91
C ASP A 92 -11.49 3.72 16.81
N ASP A 93 -10.53 4.65 16.98
CA ASP A 93 -10.18 5.64 15.96
C ASP A 93 -9.10 5.15 15.01
N SER A 94 -8.65 3.89 15.17
CA SER A 94 -7.48 3.41 14.45
C SER A 94 -7.77 3.07 13.00
N ARG A 95 -7.37 3.96 12.10
CA ARG A 95 -7.51 3.75 10.64
C ARG A 95 -6.36 2.99 10.01
N LEU A 96 -5.29 2.73 10.75
CA LEU A 96 -4.15 1.95 10.28
C LEU A 96 -4.03 0.67 11.13
N ILE A 97 -4.09 -0.49 10.49
CA ILE A 97 -3.93 -1.78 11.17
C ILE A 97 -2.90 -2.64 10.45
N THR A 98 -2.16 -3.47 11.18
CA THR A 98 -1.42 -4.59 10.59
C THR A 98 -2.13 -5.88 10.93
N VAL A 99 -2.44 -6.67 9.91
CA VAL A 99 -3.07 -7.98 10.05
C VAL A 99 -2.05 -9.05 9.70
N LYS A 100 -1.94 -10.04 10.58
CA LYS A 100 -1.25 -11.29 10.32
C LYS A 100 -2.28 -12.33 9.88
N PHE A 101 -2.06 -12.96 8.73
CA PHE A 101 -3.00 -13.91 8.16
C PHE A 101 -2.30 -15.02 7.36
N GLN A 102 -3.02 -16.10 7.10
CA GLN A 102 -2.61 -17.22 6.25
C GLN A 102 -3.63 -17.44 5.16
N PHE A 103 -3.17 -17.65 3.93
CA PHE A 103 -4.05 -18.12 2.86
C PHE A 103 -4.42 -19.59 3.06
N ILE A 104 -5.59 -19.96 2.59
CA ILE A 104 -6.09 -21.33 2.55
C ILE A 104 -5.88 -21.87 1.14
N ASP A 105 -5.24 -23.04 1.02
CA ASP A 105 -5.01 -23.69 -0.27
C ASP A 105 -6.27 -24.36 -0.85
N ASN A 106 -6.13 -24.94 -2.04
CA ASN A 106 -7.23 -25.63 -2.72
C ASN A 106 -7.76 -26.86 -1.95
N ASN A 107 -6.98 -27.41 -1.01
CA ASN A 107 -7.36 -28.51 -0.13
C ASN A 107 -7.98 -28.03 1.19
N LYS A 108 -8.30 -26.73 1.28
CA LYS A 108 -8.83 -26.08 2.48
C LYS A 108 -7.88 -26.13 3.68
N GLN A 109 -6.58 -26.24 3.43
CA GLN A 109 -5.56 -26.22 4.48
C GLN A 109 -4.88 -24.84 4.55
N PRO A 110 -4.66 -24.30 5.75
CA PRO A 110 -3.87 -23.09 5.90
C PRO A 110 -2.44 -23.33 5.41
N LEU A 111 -1.92 -22.40 4.62
CA LEU A 111 -0.53 -22.42 4.21
C LEU A 111 0.37 -22.09 5.41
N ALA A 112 1.48 -22.81 5.55
CA ALA A 112 2.46 -22.59 6.63
C ALA A 112 3.05 -21.17 6.64
N ALA A 113 3.07 -20.50 5.47
CA ALA A 113 3.60 -19.16 5.34
C ALA A 113 2.57 -18.12 5.80
N HIS A 114 2.81 -17.50 6.96
CA HIS A 114 2.09 -16.32 7.38
C HIS A 114 2.49 -15.09 6.57
N LYS A 115 1.55 -14.14 6.46
CA LYS A 115 1.76 -12.82 5.87
C LYS A 115 1.36 -11.75 6.86
N ASP A 116 2.17 -10.70 6.91
CA ASP A 116 1.86 -9.47 7.61
C ASP A 116 1.62 -8.38 6.57
N SER A 117 0.51 -7.66 6.69
CA SER A 117 0.19 -6.55 5.81
C SER A 117 -0.48 -5.43 6.59
N THR A 118 -0.19 -4.19 6.20
CA THR A 118 -0.81 -3.02 6.82
C THR A 118 -1.88 -2.45 5.89
N PHE A 119 -3.02 -2.09 6.47
CA PHE A 119 -4.23 -1.69 5.78
C PHE A 119 -4.77 -0.36 6.30
N LEU A 120 -5.39 0.42 5.41
CA LEU A 120 -6.09 1.65 5.74
C LEU A 120 -7.60 1.43 5.87
N LEU A 121 -8.06 1.17 7.09
CA LEU A 121 -9.48 0.91 7.34
C LEU A 121 -10.35 2.15 7.04
N GLY A 122 -11.42 1.92 6.27
CA GLY A 122 -12.41 2.93 5.93
C GLY A 122 -11.95 3.95 4.88
N PHE A 123 -10.80 3.74 4.24
CA PHE A 123 -10.39 4.50 3.06
C PHE A 123 -11.06 3.94 1.81
N SER A 124 -11.39 4.80 0.84
CA SER A 124 -11.87 4.33 -0.46
C SER A 124 -10.74 3.68 -1.26
N LEU A 125 -11.07 2.71 -2.12
CA LEU A 125 -10.08 2.12 -3.05
C LEU A 125 -9.42 3.18 -3.92
N GLU A 126 -10.18 4.18 -4.35
CA GLU A 126 -9.67 5.31 -5.13
C GLU A 126 -8.56 6.07 -4.38
N MET A 127 -8.72 6.25 -3.07
CA MET A 127 -7.73 6.93 -2.23
C MET A 127 -6.48 6.08 -2.03
N GLU A 128 -6.62 4.79 -1.71
CA GLU A 128 -5.48 3.86 -1.58
C GLU A 128 -4.70 3.76 -2.90
N PHE A 129 -5.42 3.61 -4.01
CA PHE A 129 -4.86 3.53 -5.35
C PHE A 129 -4.10 4.80 -5.72
N SER A 130 -4.64 5.96 -5.36
CA SER A 130 -3.97 7.24 -5.56
C SER A 130 -2.68 7.38 -4.74
N MET A 131 -2.68 6.94 -3.47
CA MET A 131 -1.47 6.96 -2.63
C MET A 131 -0.37 6.04 -3.16
N PHE A 132 -0.73 4.82 -3.57
CA PHE A 132 0.22 3.91 -4.21
C PHE A 132 0.71 4.45 -5.55
N THR A 133 -0.17 5.03 -6.36
CA THR A 133 0.18 5.61 -7.65
C THR A 133 1.19 6.75 -7.48
N LEU A 134 1.00 7.63 -6.50
CA LEU A 134 1.98 8.68 -6.18
C LEU A 134 3.34 8.09 -5.78
N GLY A 135 3.35 7.03 -4.96
CA GLY A 135 4.57 6.31 -4.62
C GLY A 135 5.24 5.64 -5.82
N ALA A 136 4.46 5.23 -6.83
CA ALA A 136 4.97 4.65 -8.06
C ALA A 136 5.60 5.69 -9.00
N LEU A 137 4.93 6.82 -9.18
CA LEU A 137 5.29 7.86 -10.15
C LEU A 137 6.47 8.72 -9.72
N VAL A 138 6.56 9.03 -8.42
CA VAL A 138 7.42 10.11 -7.94
C VAL A 138 8.66 9.53 -7.27
N GLY A 139 9.81 10.17 -7.46
CA GLY A 139 11.03 9.86 -6.70
C GLY A 139 11.60 8.49 -7.03
N GLU A 140 12.17 8.34 -8.23
CA GLU A 140 12.81 7.11 -8.74
C GLU A 140 13.77 6.42 -7.77
N ARG A 141 14.39 7.15 -6.84
CA ARG A 141 15.33 6.61 -5.84
C ARG A 141 14.74 6.43 -4.44
N LYS A 142 13.50 6.89 -4.19
CA LYS A 142 12.85 6.79 -2.88
C LYS A 142 12.19 5.43 -2.72
N THR A 143 12.40 4.77 -1.60
CA THR A 143 11.77 3.48 -1.27
C THR A 143 10.57 3.64 -0.34
N ALA A 144 10.35 4.84 0.20
CA ALA A 144 9.22 5.12 1.07
C ALA A 144 8.70 6.55 0.88
N PHE A 145 7.37 6.70 0.93
CA PHE A 145 6.65 7.96 0.76
C PHE A 145 5.76 8.19 1.97
N LYS A 146 6.01 9.29 2.70
CA LYS A 146 5.25 9.62 3.89
C LYS A 146 4.07 10.52 3.55
N PHE A 147 2.88 10.06 3.89
CA PHE A 147 1.64 10.82 3.82
C PHE A 147 1.19 11.18 5.23
N ASN A 148 0.88 12.45 5.45
CA ASN A 148 0.39 12.94 6.74
C ASN A 148 -1.10 13.28 6.61
N PHE A 149 -1.92 12.68 7.45
CA PHE A 149 -3.36 12.91 7.54
C PHE A 149 -3.72 13.27 8.97
N LYS A 150 -4.02 14.56 9.22
CA LYS A 150 -4.26 15.08 10.57
C LYS A 150 -3.10 14.69 11.50
N GLN A 151 -3.38 13.85 12.51
CA GLN A 151 -2.41 13.36 13.50
C GLN A 151 -1.71 12.05 13.12
N HIS A 152 -1.98 11.52 11.91
CA HIS A 152 -1.51 10.22 11.47
C HIS A 152 -0.47 10.38 10.36
N SER A 153 0.59 9.56 10.44
CA SER A 153 1.59 9.44 9.39
C SER A 153 1.56 8.02 8.86
N ILE A 154 1.35 7.89 7.55
CA ILE A 154 1.31 6.61 6.84
C ILE A 154 2.50 6.59 5.88
N LEU A 155 3.22 5.47 5.83
CA LEU A 155 4.23 5.24 4.81
C LEU A 155 3.65 4.37 3.71
N VAL A 156 3.86 4.74 2.46
CA VAL A 156 3.80 3.82 1.33
C VAL A 156 5.22 3.36 1.06
N GLN A 157 5.49 2.07 1.24
CA GLN A 157 6.76 1.46 0.86
C GLN A 157 6.70 0.97 -0.57
N ARG A 158 7.80 1.18 -1.30
CA ARG A 158 8.00 0.78 -2.68
C ARG A 158 9.20 -0.15 -2.76
N HIS A 159 8.95 -1.38 -3.21
CA HIS A 159 10.00 -2.33 -3.52
C HIS A 159 10.22 -2.38 -5.04
N VAL A 160 11.47 -2.21 -5.45
CA VAL A 160 11.88 -2.22 -6.85
C VAL A 160 12.66 -3.50 -7.13
N SER A 161 12.35 -4.19 -8.22
CA SER A 161 13.10 -5.38 -8.65
C SER A 161 14.46 -5.01 -9.22
N GLU A 162 15.32 -6.02 -9.43
CA GLU A 162 16.65 -5.84 -10.01
C GLU A 162 16.63 -5.14 -11.39
N VAL A 163 15.56 -5.36 -12.17
CA VAL A 163 15.33 -4.71 -13.47
C VAL A 163 14.68 -3.33 -13.36
N ARG A 164 14.73 -2.70 -12.18
CA ARG A 164 14.20 -1.36 -11.88
C ARG A 164 12.69 -1.17 -12.04
N ASN A 165 11.94 -2.25 -12.09
CA ASN A 165 10.48 -2.20 -12.11
C ASN A 165 9.91 -2.28 -10.70
N ILE A 166 8.80 -1.59 -10.45
CA ILE A 166 8.12 -1.67 -9.16
C ILE A 166 7.52 -3.07 -9.01
N SER A 167 7.94 -3.78 -7.97
CA SER A 167 7.55 -5.17 -7.70
C SER A 167 6.52 -5.28 -6.58
N SER A 168 6.48 -4.33 -5.65
CA SER A 168 5.41 -4.21 -4.65
C SER A 168 5.24 -2.79 -4.13
N LEU A 169 4.02 -2.50 -3.70
CA LEU A 169 3.63 -1.30 -2.96
C LEU A 169 2.74 -1.73 -1.80
N TYR A 170 3.03 -1.22 -0.61
CA TYR A 170 2.25 -1.54 0.58
C TYR A 170 2.35 -0.44 1.64
N PHE A 171 1.34 -0.38 2.51
CA PHE A 171 1.38 0.56 3.64
C PHE A 171 2.29 0.04 4.75
N ALA A 172 2.87 0.96 5.51
CA ALA A 172 3.56 0.67 6.75
C ALA A 172 3.29 1.78 7.78
N PRO A 173 3.28 1.45 9.08
CA PRO A 173 3.27 2.46 10.13
C PRO A 173 4.52 3.33 10.01
N ALA A 174 4.35 4.65 10.12
CA ALA A 174 5.48 5.55 10.22
C ALA A 174 6.20 5.32 11.57
N PRO A 175 7.54 5.33 11.60
CA PRO A 175 8.26 5.27 12.87
C PRO A 175 7.86 6.46 13.74
N PRO A 176 7.81 6.28 15.08
CA PRO A 176 7.51 7.37 15.98
C PRO A 176 8.50 8.51 15.76
N SER A 177 7.98 9.74 15.68
CA SER A 177 8.84 10.93 15.60
C SER A 177 9.84 10.88 16.76
N PRO A 178 11.14 11.19 16.55
CA PRO A 178 12.08 11.29 17.65
C PRO A 178 11.49 12.23 18.69
N ARG A 179 11.30 11.76 19.92
CA ARG A 179 10.88 12.65 21.02
C ARG A 179 11.90 13.78 21.04
N ARG A 180 11.46 15.01 20.76
CA ARG A 180 12.24 16.20 21.07
C ARG A 180 12.61 16.06 22.54
N ARG A 181 13.89 15.77 22.84
CA ARG A 181 14.40 15.91 24.19
C ARG A 181 14.16 17.38 24.52
N SER A 182 13.16 17.66 25.36
CA SER A 182 13.06 18.95 26.01
C SER A 182 14.37 19.11 26.76
N ALA A 183 15.24 19.98 26.25
CA ALA A 183 16.38 20.44 27.00
C ALA A 183 15.80 21.22 28.18
N HIS A 184 15.49 20.52 29.28
CA HIS A 184 15.43 21.13 30.58
C HIS A 184 16.85 21.54 30.92
N ARG A 185 17.18 22.74 30.46
CA ARG A 185 18.27 23.54 30.94
C ARG A 185 17.87 23.93 32.36
N THR A 186 18.25 23.12 33.34
CA THR A 186 18.24 23.53 34.75
C THR A 186 19.22 24.70 34.85
N ALA A 187 18.68 25.90 34.95
CA ALA A 187 19.40 27.08 35.39
C ALA A 187 19.00 27.33 36.85
N ASN A 188 20.04 27.50 37.67
CA ASN A 188 20.11 27.87 39.08
C ASN A 188 19.95 26.73 40.09
#